data_AF-A0A4Z0ZU93-F1
#
_entry.id   AF-A0A4Z0ZU93-F1
#
_cell.length_a   1.000
_cell.length_b   1.000
_cell.length_c   1.000
_cell.angle_alpha   90.00
_cell.angle_beta   90.00
_cell.angle_gamma   90.00
#
_symmetry.space_group_name_H-M   'P 1'
#
loop_
_entity.id
_entity.type
_entity.pdbx_description
1 polymer ?
#
loop_
_entity_poly.entity_id
_entity_poly.type
_entity_poly.pdbx_seq_one_letter_code
_entity_poly.pdbx_strand_id
1 'polypeptide(L)'
;MFRIKYFTLFTVFFLLSQCKSLQTQDPFYNSPTQVNLSSDFKINLVELGFYRKIGEDWWGEDFYVATFEVTNLTKNFRFFNICEEKLSEPYFEISAKRSSFGRYYETSPARFEKSDFVNGFPEMKLLVEITNPELVPRATYAGKAVFPKVNGNTYAAAMTACHYGIPMSRDTDAGNTKTGWIGQNGGKGTIRAIYSVPAGARLLRFEQQKYFTANLERFEKQK
;
A
#
# COMPACT_ATOMS: atom_id res chain seq x y z
N MET A 1 22.79 -42.34 46.53
CA MET A 1 21.49 -42.62 45.87
C MET A 1 20.88 -41.29 45.42
N PHE A 2 20.56 -41.22 44.13
CA PHE A 2 20.25 -40.03 43.35
C PHE A 2 18.99 -39.29 43.82
N ARG A 3 19.13 -38.01 44.22
CA ARG A 3 18.02 -37.05 44.35
C ARG A 3 18.18 -35.86 43.40
N ILE A 4 18.61 -36.14 42.16
CA ILE A 4 18.60 -35.19 41.05
C ILE A 4 17.67 -35.77 39.98
N LYS A 5 16.36 -35.76 40.26
CA LYS A 5 15.34 -36.16 39.26
C LYS A 5 14.16 -35.19 39.16
N TYR A 6 13.97 -34.31 40.14
CA TYR A 6 12.83 -33.39 40.16
C TYR A 6 13.17 -31.94 39.82
N PHE A 7 14.44 -31.55 39.89
CA PHE A 7 14.85 -30.17 39.59
C PHE A 7 14.89 -29.88 38.09
N THR A 8 15.12 -30.92 37.27
CA THR A 8 15.22 -30.82 35.81
C THR A 8 13.85 -30.77 35.10
N LEU A 9 12.77 -31.21 35.76
CA LEU A 9 11.43 -31.22 35.13
C LEU A 9 10.74 -29.85 35.23
N PHE A 10 10.97 -29.10 36.33
CA PHE A 10 10.39 -27.77 36.52
C PHE A 10 11.05 -26.68 35.65
N THR A 11 12.34 -26.83 35.32
CA THR A 11 13.04 -25.90 34.41
C THR A 11 12.61 -26.08 32.95
N VAL A 12 12.24 -27.30 32.53
CA VAL A 12 11.71 -27.56 31.17
C VAL A 12 10.29 -27.00 31.01
N PHE A 13 9.45 -27.04 32.05
CA PHE A 13 8.13 -26.38 32.02
C PHE A 13 8.20 -24.85 31.98
N PHE A 14 9.22 -24.25 32.62
CA PHE A 14 9.42 -22.79 32.59
C PHE A 14 10.00 -22.29 31.25
N LEU A 15 10.78 -23.12 30.55
CA LEU A 15 11.26 -22.83 29.20
C LEU A 15 10.16 -22.97 28.14
N LEU A 16 9.20 -23.87 28.34
CA LEU A 16 8.04 -24.03 27.45
C LEU A 16 6.97 -22.94 27.68
N SER A 17 6.88 -22.33 28.86
CA SER A 17 5.94 -21.22 29.13
C SER A 17 6.39 -19.87 28.60
N GLN A 18 7.65 -19.75 28.15
CA GLN A 18 8.17 -18.56 27.47
C GLN A 18 7.87 -18.56 25.96
N CYS A 19 7.29 -19.64 25.41
CA CYS A 19 6.55 -19.59 24.15
C CYS A 19 5.17 -18.94 24.34
N LYS A 20 5.11 -17.81 25.04
CA LYS A 20 4.11 -16.80 24.65
C LYS A 20 4.55 -16.36 23.27
N SER A 21 3.89 -16.94 22.28
CA SER A 21 3.73 -16.37 20.95
C SER A 21 3.96 -14.87 21.06
N LEU A 22 4.94 -14.36 20.32
CA LEU A 22 5.03 -12.96 19.94
C LEU A 22 3.70 -12.67 19.22
N GLN A 23 2.65 -12.46 20.00
CA GLN A 23 1.34 -12.07 19.55
C GLN A 23 1.40 -10.54 19.45
N THR A 24 2.40 -10.04 18.74
CA THR A 24 2.20 -8.86 17.92
C THR A 24 1.12 -9.25 16.92
N GLN A 25 -0.14 -9.18 17.35
CA GLN A 25 -1.21 -8.88 16.42
C GLN A 25 -0.83 -7.51 15.89
N ASP A 26 -0.13 -7.50 14.76
CA ASP A 26 0.19 -6.26 14.10
C ASP A 26 -1.11 -5.47 13.90
N PRO A 27 -1.08 -4.15 14.10
CA PRO A 27 -2.31 -3.35 14.15
C PRO A 27 -3.07 -3.51 12.82
N PHE A 28 -4.30 -4.02 12.92
CA PHE A 28 -5.23 -4.02 11.81
C PHE A 28 -5.93 -2.66 11.75
N TYR A 29 -6.02 -2.10 10.55
CA TYR A 29 -6.69 -0.82 10.32
C TYR A 29 -7.95 -1.06 9.51
N ASN A 30 -9.07 -0.53 9.98
CA ASN A 30 -10.30 -0.48 9.19
C ASN A 30 -10.44 0.91 8.55
N SER A 31 -11.33 1.00 7.55
CA SER A 31 -11.75 2.29 7.03
C SER A 31 -13.26 2.44 7.18
N PRO A 32 -13.72 3.06 8.29
CA PRO A 32 -15.14 3.21 8.56
C PRO A 32 -15.83 4.20 7.62
N THR A 33 -15.06 5.07 6.96
CA THR A 33 -15.58 6.03 5.97
C THR A 33 -14.69 6.04 4.74
N GLN A 34 -15.25 5.59 3.61
CA GLN A 34 -14.62 5.63 2.29
C GLN A 34 -15.51 6.45 1.34
N VAL A 35 -14.92 7.43 0.67
CA VAL A 35 -15.62 8.34 -0.25
C VAL A 35 -15.03 8.18 -1.64
N ASN A 36 -15.90 7.89 -2.61
CA ASN A 36 -15.56 7.85 -4.02
C ASN A 36 -15.91 9.20 -4.65
N LEU A 37 -14.91 9.82 -5.28
CA LEU A 37 -15.00 11.16 -5.87
C LEU A 37 -15.02 11.12 -7.40
N SER A 38 -14.61 10.00 -8.00
CA SER A 38 -14.62 9.79 -9.45
C SER A 38 -15.97 9.26 -9.92
N SER A 39 -16.42 9.71 -11.11
CA SER A 39 -17.53 9.09 -11.84
C SER A 39 -17.13 7.83 -12.60
N ASP A 40 -15.83 7.64 -12.82
CA ASP A 40 -15.29 6.65 -13.75
C ASP A 40 -14.88 5.37 -13.01
N PHE A 41 -14.46 5.51 -11.75
CA PHE A 41 -14.03 4.42 -10.90
C PHE A 41 -14.74 4.45 -9.55
N LYS A 42 -15.08 3.25 -9.06
CA LYS A 42 -15.36 3.01 -7.65
C LYS A 42 -14.18 2.25 -7.04
N ILE A 43 -13.50 2.88 -6.09
CA ILE A 43 -12.36 2.37 -5.35
C ILE A 43 -12.84 2.00 -3.95
N ASN A 44 -12.44 0.83 -3.46
CA ASN A 44 -12.66 0.40 -2.09
C ASN A 44 -11.33 -0.10 -1.52
N LEU A 45 -10.93 0.42 -0.36
CA LEU A 45 -9.92 -0.21 0.47
C LEU A 45 -10.51 -1.50 1.05
N VAL A 46 -9.92 -2.63 0.67
CA VAL A 46 -10.29 -3.97 1.13
C VAL A 46 -9.52 -4.31 2.40
N GLU A 47 -8.23 -4.00 2.41
CA GLU A 47 -7.32 -4.37 3.49
C GLU A 47 -6.19 -3.36 3.61
N LEU A 48 -5.81 -3.04 4.85
CA LEU A 48 -4.55 -2.41 5.19
C LEU A 48 -3.92 -3.20 6.33
N GLY A 49 -2.80 -3.86 6.04
CA GLY A 49 -2.08 -4.68 7.00
C GLY A 49 -0.63 -4.24 7.12
N PHE A 50 -0.08 -4.41 8.33
CA PHE A 50 1.37 -4.42 8.49
C PHE A 50 1.97 -5.58 7.70
N TYR A 51 3.11 -5.33 7.07
CA TYR A 51 3.81 -6.32 6.27
C TYR A 51 5.09 -6.80 6.95
N ARG A 52 5.98 -5.87 7.32
CA ARG A 52 7.23 -6.17 8.03
C ARG A 52 7.94 -4.91 8.51
N LYS A 53 8.89 -5.08 9.42
CA LYS A 53 9.91 -4.06 9.73
C LYS A 53 10.99 -4.04 8.65
N ILE A 54 11.57 -2.87 8.43
CA ILE A 54 12.64 -2.63 7.43
C ILE A 54 14.03 -2.73 8.07
N GLY A 55 14.15 -2.44 9.37
CA GLY A 55 15.45 -2.27 10.04
C GLY A 55 16.07 -0.91 9.75
N GLU A 56 17.33 -0.69 10.16
CA GLU A 56 18.04 0.60 9.98
C GLU A 56 18.41 0.92 8.52
N ASP A 57 18.18 -0.01 7.59
CA ASP A 57 18.69 0.08 6.23
C ASP A 57 17.80 0.86 5.25
N TRP A 58 16.64 1.38 5.70
CA TRP A 58 15.82 2.20 4.79
C TRP A 58 14.87 3.20 5.42
N TRP A 59 14.43 4.09 4.55
CA TRP A 59 13.89 5.42 4.83
C TRP A 59 12.69 5.41 5.79
N GLY A 60 11.95 4.32 5.92
CA GLY A 60 10.98 4.13 7.00
C GLY A 60 11.21 2.83 7.74
N GLU A 61 10.59 2.71 8.90
CA GLU A 61 10.86 1.60 9.83
C GLU A 61 9.91 0.42 9.61
N ASP A 62 8.70 0.69 9.10
CA ASP A 62 7.63 -0.29 8.90
C ASP A 62 7.08 -0.24 7.47
N PHE A 63 6.86 -1.41 6.86
CA PHE A 63 6.09 -1.56 5.63
C PHE A 63 4.65 -1.95 5.93
N TYR A 64 3.73 -1.31 5.22
CA TYR A 64 2.31 -1.64 5.19
C TYR A 64 1.88 -1.99 3.77
N VAL A 65 0.97 -2.95 3.64
CA VAL A 65 0.37 -3.34 2.37
C VAL A 65 -1.10 -2.92 2.39
N ALA A 66 -1.48 -2.12 1.41
CA ALA A 66 -2.86 -1.74 1.14
C ALA A 66 -3.36 -2.47 -0.10
N THR A 67 -4.53 -3.10 0.01
CA THR A 67 -5.22 -3.75 -1.10
C THR A 67 -6.50 -2.99 -1.40
N PHE A 68 -6.65 -2.56 -2.65
CA PHE A 68 -7.80 -1.85 -3.16
C PHE A 68 -8.53 -2.71 -4.20
N GLU A 69 -9.85 -2.78 -4.10
CA GLU A 69 -10.71 -3.21 -5.20
C GLU A 69 -11.12 -1.99 -6.00
N VAL A 70 -10.87 -2.02 -7.31
CA VAL A 70 -11.25 -0.96 -8.24
C VAL A 70 -12.26 -1.49 -9.24
N THR A 71 -13.40 -0.83 -9.32
CA THR A 71 -14.46 -1.12 -10.28
C THR A 71 -14.51 -0.01 -11.32
N ASN A 72 -14.41 -0.35 -12.60
CA ASN A 72 -14.56 0.60 -13.70
C ASN A 72 -16.05 0.74 -14.06
N LEU A 73 -16.58 1.94 -13.93
CA LEU A 73 -18.00 2.25 -14.13
C LEU A 73 -18.34 2.64 -15.57
N THR A 74 -17.34 2.69 -16.44
CA THR A 74 -17.50 3.15 -17.83
C THR A 74 -17.68 2.03 -18.83
N LYS A 75 -18.07 2.38 -20.06
CA LYS A 75 -18.24 1.43 -21.17
C LYS A 75 -16.93 1.00 -21.85
N ASN A 76 -15.83 1.66 -21.51
CA ASN A 76 -14.51 1.43 -22.10
C ASN A 76 -13.60 0.71 -21.09
N PHE A 77 -12.57 0.01 -21.58
CA PHE A 77 -11.47 -0.44 -20.74
C PHE A 77 -10.68 0.77 -20.29
N ARG A 78 -10.34 0.83 -19.01
CA ARG A 78 -9.61 1.97 -18.44
C ARG A 78 -8.38 1.49 -17.70
N PHE A 79 -7.30 2.26 -17.78
CA PHE A 79 -6.08 1.97 -17.04
C PHE A 79 -6.18 2.64 -15.67
N PHE A 80 -5.88 1.92 -14.60
CA PHE A 80 -5.86 2.49 -13.26
C PHE A 80 -4.42 2.51 -12.73
N ASN A 81 -3.95 3.71 -12.42
CA ASN A 81 -2.63 3.96 -11.84
C ASN A 81 -2.77 4.52 -10.41
N ILE A 82 -1.83 4.16 -9.54
CA ILE A 82 -1.70 4.66 -8.17
C ILE A 82 -0.41 5.43 -7.94
N CYS A 83 0.52 5.40 -8.90
CA CYS A 83 1.69 6.26 -8.94
C CYS A 83 1.37 7.57 -9.69
N GLU A 84 2.07 8.65 -9.36
CA GLU A 84 2.02 9.93 -10.10
C GLU A 84 2.63 9.84 -11.52
N GLU A 85 3.14 8.67 -11.92
CA GLU A 85 3.86 8.50 -13.17
C GLU A 85 2.91 8.44 -14.37
N LYS A 86 3.21 9.26 -15.38
CA LYS A 86 2.61 9.17 -16.71
C LYS A 86 3.34 8.08 -17.48
N LEU A 87 2.59 7.09 -17.97
CA LEU A 87 3.20 6.07 -18.82
C LEU A 87 3.30 6.61 -20.24
N SER A 88 4.50 6.51 -20.81
CA SER A 88 4.80 7.03 -22.13
C SER A 88 3.91 6.37 -23.19
N GLU A 89 3.31 7.19 -24.05
CA GLU A 89 2.35 6.79 -25.09
C GLU A 89 2.78 5.59 -25.96
N PRO A 90 4.06 5.49 -26.41
CA PRO A 90 4.60 4.28 -27.04
C PRO A 90 4.34 2.96 -26.32
N TYR A 91 4.21 2.94 -24.99
CA TYR A 91 3.96 1.73 -24.22
C TYR A 91 2.47 1.38 -24.08
N PHE A 92 1.57 2.25 -24.53
CA PHE A 92 0.13 2.06 -24.41
C PHE A 92 -0.32 0.74 -25.05
N GLU A 93 0.01 0.56 -26.32
CA GLU A 93 -0.38 -0.61 -27.09
C GLU A 93 0.20 -1.90 -26.50
N ILE A 94 1.48 -1.87 -26.12
CA ILE A 94 2.15 -3.01 -25.50
C ILE A 94 1.48 -3.38 -24.18
N SER A 95 1.16 -2.39 -23.34
CA SER A 95 0.47 -2.59 -22.06
C SER A 95 -0.92 -3.18 -22.26
N ALA A 96 -1.71 -2.63 -23.19
CA ALA A 96 -3.05 -3.12 -23.50
C ALA A 96 -3.02 -4.56 -24.03
N LYS A 97 -2.15 -4.86 -25.01
CA LYS A 97 -1.99 -6.19 -25.60
C LYS A 97 -1.50 -7.25 -24.62
N ARG A 98 -0.63 -6.87 -23.67
CA ARG A 98 -0.11 -7.80 -22.64
C ARG A 98 -1.02 -7.96 -21.43
N SER A 99 -2.09 -7.17 -21.34
CA SER A 99 -3.07 -7.30 -20.26
C SER A 99 -3.95 -8.53 -20.42
N SER A 100 -4.70 -8.88 -19.37
CA SER A 100 -5.77 -9.89 -19.44
C SER A 100 -6.86 -9.57 -20.47
N PHE A 101 -6.88 -8.35 -21.01
CA PHE A 101 -7.83 -7.89 -22.02
C PHE A 101 -7.20 -7.73 -23.42
N GLY A 102 -5.96 -8.18 -23.64
CA GLY A 102 -5.23 -7.99 -24.89
C GLY A 102 -5.97 -8.43 -26.15
N ARG A 103 -6.71 -9.54 -26.09
CA ARG A 103 -7.55 -10.02 -27.21
C ARG A 103 -8.62 -9.00 -27.63
N TYR A 104 -9.20 -8.24 -26.68
CA TYR A 104 -10.17 -7.19 -26.99
C TYR A 104 -9.50 -5.98 -27.65
N TYR A 105 -8.22 -5.72 -27.33
CA TYR A 105 -7.48 -4.64 -27.95
C TYR A 105 -7.21 -4.93 -29.44
N GLU A 106 -6.92 -6.18 -29.78
CA GLU A 106 -6.67 -6.59 -31.17
C GLU A 106 -7.89 -6.39 -32.08
N THR A 107 -9.10 -6.63 -31.57
CA THR A 107 -10.35 -6.50 -32.35
C THR A 107 -11.04 -5.15 -32.19
N SER A 108 -10.75 -4.42 -31.12
CA SER A 108 -11.48 -3.20 -30.75
C SER A 108 -10.62 -2.21 -29.93
N PRO A 109 -9.52 -1.70 -30.50
CA PRO A 109 -8.58 -0.83 -29.79
C PRO A 109 -9.21 0.49 -29.32
N ALA A 110 -10.20 1.00 -30.05
CA ALA A 110 -10.93 2.23 -29.70
C ALA A 110 -11.72 2.14 -28.37
N ARG A 111 -11.87 0.94 -27.81
CA ARG A 111 -12.51 0.73 -26.49
C ARG A 111 -11.55 0.89 -25.32
N PHE A 112 -10.26 1.10 -25.57
CA PHE A 112 -9.26 1.29 -24.53
C PHE A 112 -9.00 2.78 -24.35
N GLU A 113 -9.34 3.30 -23.17
CA GLU A 113 -9.20 4.72 -22.89
C GLU A 113 -7.72 5.09 -22.70
N LYS A 114 -7.24 5.97 -23.57
CA LYS A 114 -5.82 6.35 -23.63
C LYS A 114 -5.49 7.49 -22.67
N SER A 115 -6.46 8.36 -22.37
CA SER A 115 -6.25 9.51 -21.50
C SER A 115 -5.69 9.09 -20.14
N ASP A 116 -6.21 8.00 -19.58
CA ASP A 116 -5.82 7.50 -18.25
C ASP A 116 -4.39 6.99 -18.20
N PHE A 117 -3.91 6.46 -19.32
CA PHE A 117 -2.56 5.95 -19.44
C PHE A 117 -1.53 7.08 -19.60
N VAL A 118 -1.83 8.06 -20.46
CA VAL A 118 -0.91 9.14 -20.84
C VAL A 118 -0.95 10.32 -19.88
N ASN A 119 -2.14 10.69 -19.39
CA ASN A 119 -2.27 11.80 -18.43
C ASN A 119 -1.90 11.36 -17.01
N GLY A 120 -1.99 10.05 -16.72
CA GLY A 120 -1.76 9.50 -15.40
C GLY A 120 -2.83 9.92 -14.38
N PHE A 121 -2.65 9.44 -13.15
CA PHE A 121 -3.50 9.76 -12.01
C PHE A 121 -2.65 10.46 -10.96
N PRO A 122 -3.23 11.31 -10.11
CA PRO A 122 -2.53 11.72 -8.90
C PRO A 122 -2.18 10.49 -8.08
N GLU A 123 -1.03 10.51 -7.40
CA GLU A 123 -0.59 9.42 -6.53
C GLU A 123 -1.62 9.12 -5.44
N MET A 124 -1.83 7.83 -5.13
CA MET A 124 -2.55 7.40 -3.94
C MET A 124 -1.64 7.59 -2.71
N LYS A 125 -1.93 8.59 -1.89
CA LYS A 125 -1.13 8.92 -0.69
C LYS A 125 -1.70 8.23 0.53
N LEU A 126 -0.82 7.61 1.33
CA LEU A 126 -1.13 7.26 2.71
C LEU A 126 -0.65 8.40 3.61
N LEU A 127 -1.58 9.13 4.22
CA LEU A 127 -1.26 10.20 5.14
C LEU A 127 -1.08 9.65 6.55
N VAL A 128 -0.05 10.13 7.21
CA VAL A 128 0.35 9.70 8.55
C VAL A 128 0.64 10.91 9.42
N GLU A 129 0.42 10.78 10.73
CA GLU A 129 0.74 11.80 11.72
C GLU A 129 1.92 11.38 12.58
N ILE A 130 2.88 12.28 12.79
CA ILE A 130 3.99 12.07 13.71
C ILE A 130 3.77 12.96 14.93
N THR A 131 3.42 12.35 16.05
CA THR A 131 3.13 13.10 17.29
C THR A 131 4.39 13.48 18.05
N ASN A 132 5.46 12.68 17.96
CA ASN A 132 6.74 12.97 18.59
C ASN A 132 7.67 13.72 17.61
N PRO A 133 8.02 15.00 17.87
CA PRO A 133 8.91 15.79 17.00
C PRO A 133 10.31 15.18 16.83
N GLU A 134 10.77 14.36 17.76
CA GLU A 134 12.07 13.69 17.69
C GLU A 134 12.12 12.59 16.62
N LEU A 135 10.95 12.03 16.27
CA LEU A 135 10.80 10.97 15.26
C LEU A 135 10.48 11.50 13.85
N VAL A 136 10.57 12.82 13.65
CA VAL A 136 10.31 13.41 12.33
C VAL A 136 11.37 12.93 11.34
N PRO A 137 10.98 12.30 10.21
CA PRO A 137 11.92 11.76 9.25
C PRO A 137 12.69 12.88 8.56
N ARG A 138 14.01 12.69 8.42
CA ARG A 138 14.92 13.67 7.78
C ARG A 138 15.52 13.16 6.48
N ALA A 139 15.15 11.96 6.05
CA ALA A 139 15.79 11.29 4.94
C ALA A 139 15.39 11.97 3.60
N THR A 140 16.39 12.34 2.78
CA THR A 140 16.20 13.01 1.46
C THR A 140 16.79 12.26 0.24
N TYR A 141 15.99 11.86 -0.75
CA TYR A 141 16.42 11.16 -1.96
C TYR A 141 16.41 12.11 -3.15
N ALA A 142 17.52 12.16 -3.90
CA ALA A 142 17.70 13.11 -5.00
C ALA A 142 17.34 14.57 -4.61
N GLY A 143 17.69 14.98 -3.38
CA GLY A 143 17.43 16.32 -2.87
C GLY A 143 15.99 16.59 -2.42
N LYS A 144 15.11 15.59 -2.39
CA LYS A 144 13.71 15.70 -1.94
C LYS A 144 13.45 14.83 -0.71
N ALA A 145 12.61 15.29 0.21
CA ALA A 145 12.20 14.49 1.36
C ALA A 145 11.46 13.22 0.91
N VAL A 146 11.82 12.06 1.46
CA VAL A 146 11.11 10.81 1.15
C VAL A 146 9.74 10.76 1.81
N PHE A 147 9.58 11.40 2.96
CA PHE A 147 8.28 11.60 3.61
C PHE A 147 7.97 13.09 3.57
N PRO A 148 7.36 13.60 2.48
CA PRO A 148 7.07 15.02 2.37
C PRO A 148 6.01 15.42 3.40
N LYS A 149 6.27 16.55 4.07
CA LYS A 149 5.31 17.17 4.99
C LYS A 149 4.14 17.75 4.19
N VAL A 150 2.92 17.44 4.62
CA VAL A 150 1.68 17.92 3.98
C VAL A 150 1.17 19.16 4.70
N ASN A 151 0.95 19.06 6.02
CA ASN A 151 0.53 20.17 6.88
C ASN A 151 0.75 19.80 8.35
N GLY A 152 1.11 20.75 9.22
CA GLY A 152 1.25 20.52 10.66
C GLY A 152 2.17 19.34 10.97
N ASN A 153 1.66 18.30 11.64
CA ASN A 153 2.38 17.06 11.94
C ASN A 153 2.03 15.92 10.97
N THR A 154 1.38 16.21 9.84
CA THR A 154 0.98 15.25 8.81
C THR A 154 2.01 15.16 7.69
N TYR A 155 2.35 13.93 7.34
CA TYR A 155 3.32 13.56 6.31
C TYR A 155 2.69 12.54 5.36
N ALA A 156 3.22 12.43 4.14
CA ALA A 156 2.89 11.31 3.26
C ALA A 156 3.90 10.17 3.48
N ALA A 157 3.39 8.95 3.62
CA ALA A 157 4.18 7.73 3.57
C ALA A 157 4.76 7.52 2.17
N ALA A 158 5.92 6.85 2.07
CA ALA A 158 6.58 6.61 0.79
C ALA A 158 6.05 5.33 0.15
N MET A 159 5.44 5.41 -1.04
CA MET A 159 4.99 4.22 -1.78
C MET A 159 6.18 3.55 -2.47
N THR A 160 6.35 2.24 -2.32
CA THR A 160 7.43 1.51 -2.99
C THR A 160 7.18 1.43 -4.50
N ALA A 161 8.26 1.43 -5.28
CA ALA A 161 8.24 1.29 -6.74
C ALA A 161 7.45 2.36 -7.54
N CYS A 162 7.17 3.54 -6.97
CA CYS A 162 6.73 4.75 -7.70
C CYS A 162 7.88 5.79 -7.82
N HIS A 163 7.64 7.00 -8.35
CA HIS A 163 8.67 8.05 -8.60
C HIS A 163 9.58 8.42 -7.41
N TYR A 164 9.07 8.30 -6.18
CA TYR A 164 9.83 8.50 -4.92
C TYR A 164 10.09 7.18 -4.19
N GLY A 165 9.87 6.08 -4.90
CA GLY A 165 9.93 4.73 -4.41
C GLY A 165 11.31 4.42 -3.89
N ILE A 166 11.33 4.08 -2.61
CA ILE A 166 12.37 3.27 -2.02
C ILE A 166 12.64 2.12 -3.02
N PRO A 167 13.91 1.82 -3.37
CA PRO A 167 14.21 0.61 -4.12
C PRO A 167 13.57 -0.59 -3.38
N MET A 168 13.42 -1.74 -4.02
CA MET A 168 13.11 -2.95 -3.26
C MET A 168 14.43 -3.61 -2.88
N SER A 169 14.61 -3.96 -1.61
CA SER A 169 15.77 -4.71 -1.15
C SER A 169 15.42 -6.17 -1.39
N ARG A 170 16.44 -7.02 -1.45
CA ARG A 170 16.37 -8.43 -1.87
C ARG A 170 15.21 -9.27 -1.29
N ASP A 171 14.59 -8.85 -0.18
CA ASP A 171 13.46 -9.55 0.46
C ASP A 171 12.08 -8.87 0.27
N THR A 172 12.04 -7.64 -0.26
CA THR A 172 10.81 -6.99 -0.73
C THR A 172 10.42 -7.41 -2.16
N ASP A 173 11.26 -8.21 -2.82
CA ASP A 173 11.15 -8.62 -4.23
C ASP A 173 9.85 -9.34 -4.61
N ALA A 174 9.11 -9.90 -3.65
CA ALA A 174 7.80 -10.52 -3.90
C ALA A 174 6.62 -9.53 -3.91
N GLY A 175 6.81 -8.33 -3.37
CA GLY A 175 5.77 -7.33 -3.19
C GLY A 175 5.89 -6.18 -4.18
N ASN A 176 5.17 -6.24 -5.30
CA ASN A 176 5.08 -5.11 -6.23
C ASN A 176 3.82 -4.29 -5.97
N THR A 177 3.98 -2.97 -5.92
CA THR A 177 2.91 -2.01 -6.18
C THR A 177 2.36 -2.27 -7.59
N LYS A 178 1.05 -2.51 -7.73
CA LYS A 178 0.44 -2.92 -9.00
C LYS A 178 -0.40 -1.79 -9.60
N THR A 179 -0.39 -1.71 -10.92
CA THR A 179 -1.27 -0.85 -11.74
C THR A 179 -1.76 -1.71 -12.90
N GLY A 180 -2.84 -1.31 -13.58
CA GLY A 180 -3.30 -2.12 -14.69
C GLY A 180 -4.61 -1.72 -15.32
N TRP A 181 -4.94 -2.44 -16.39
CA TRP A 181 -6.21 -2.34 -17.10
C TRP A 181 -7.34 -2.94 -16.26
N ILE A 182 -8.47 -2.24 -16.22
CA ILE A 182 -9.70 -2.66 -15.55
C ILE A 182 -10.79 -2.87 -16.61
N GLY A 183 -11.46 -4.02 -16.54
CA GLY A 183 -12.52 -4.39 -17.47
C GLY A 183 -13.66 -3.36 -17.49
N GLN A 184 -14.25 -3.13 -18.66
CA GLN A 184 -15.41 -2.24 -18.84
C GLN A 184 -16.70 -2.74 -18.14
N ASN A 185 -17.72 -1.89 -18.09
CA ASN A 185 -19.09 -2.18 -17.66
C ASN A 185 -19.19 -2.81 -16.26
N GLY A 186 -18.54 -2.21 -15.27
CA GLY A 186 -18.52 -2.73 -13.89
C GLY A 186 -17.46 -3.80 -13.66
N GLY A 187 -16.49 -3.95 -14.58
CA GLY A 187 -15.36 -4.85 -14.39
C GLY A 187 -14.53 -4.44 -13.17
N LYS A 188 -14.06 -5.45 -12.44
CA LYS A 188 -13.30 -5.30 -11.19
C LYS A 188 -11.85 -5.72 -11.36
N GLY A 189 -10.96 -5.02 -10.68
CA GLY A 189 -9.55 -5.40 -10.53
C GLY A 189 -9.06 -5.14 -9.11
N THR A 190 -7.97 -5.81 -8.75
CA THR A 190 -7.32 -5.66 -7.45
C THR A 190 -5.99 -4.97 -7.63
N ILE A 191 -5.80 -3.90 -6.87
CA ILE A 191 -4.61 -3.05 -6.87
C ILE A 191 -3.96 -3.17 -5.50
N ARG A 192 -2.65 -3.42 -5.49
CA ARG A 192 -1.87 -3.53 -4.25
C ARG A 192 -0.88 -2.37 -4.23
N ALA A 193 -0.82 -1.66 -3.12
CA ALA A 193 0.14 -0.61 -2.85
C ALA A 193 0.94 -0.96 -1.60
N ILE A 194 2.23 -0.70 -1.60
CA ILE A 194 3.10 -0.94 -0.46
C ILE A 194 3.67 0.39 -0.02
N TYR A 195 3.55 0.69 1.27
CA TYR A 195 3.98 1.96 1.84
C TYR A 195 5.02 1.72 2.92
N SER A 196 6.14 2.42 2.85
CA SER A 196 7.01 2.62 4.00
C SER A 196 6.46 3.76 4.83
N VAL A 197 6.39 3.54 6.13
CA VAL A 197 5.81 4.46 7.10
C VAL A 197 6.91 4.90 8.09
N PRO A 198 6.99 6.20 8.41
CA PRO A 198 7.90 6.70 9.44
C PRO A 198 7.67 6.06 10.81
N ALA A 199 8.75 5.97 11.58
CA ALA A 199 8.77 5.54 12.98
C ALA A 199 7.66 6.19 13.81
N GLY A 200 6.90 5.37 14.55
CA GLY A 200 5.90 5.87 15.50
C GLY A 200 4.77 6.70 14.88
N ALA A 201 4.61 6.67 13.56
CA ALA A 201 3.56 7.42 12.88
C ALA A 201 2.18 6.76 13.05
N ARG A 202 1.16 7.58 13.26
CA ARG A 202 -0.24 7.15 13.28
C ARG A 202 -0.81 7.22 11.87
N LEU A 203 -1.37 6.11 11.36
CA LEU A 203 -2.03 6.10 10.05
C LEU A 203 -3.33 6.92 10.12
N LEU A 204 -3.52 7.85 9.18
CA LEU A 204 -4.67 8.76 9.18
C LEU A 204 -5.69 8.39 8.12
N ARG A 205 -5.27 8.35 6.85
CA ARG A 205 -6.16 8.16 5.71
C ARG A 205 -5.42 7.87 4.42
N PHE A 206 -6.10 7.25 3.47
CA PHE A 206 -5.74 7.29 2.06
C PHE A 206 -6.37 8.49 1.36
N GLU A 207 -5.63 9.10 0.43
CA GLU A 207 -6.12 10.17 -0.43
C GLU A 207 -5.54 10.03 -1.85
N GLN A 208 -6.43 9.99 -2.84
CA GLN A 208 -6.10 10.18 -4.24
C GLN A 208 -6.97 11.33 -4.77
N GLN A 209 -6.33 12.47 -5.04
CA GLN A 209 -7.04 13.72 -5.34
C GLN A 209 -8.07 13.55 -6.46
N LYS A 210 -9.33 13.96 -6.24
CA LYS A 210 -10.48 13.80 -7.16
C LYS A 210 -10.96 12.35 -7.41
N TYR A 211 -10.32 11.33 -6.85
CA TYR A 211 -10.70 9.93 -7.05
C TYR A 211 -11.26 9.28 -5.79
N PHE A 212 -10.54 9.40 -4.67
CA PHE A 212 -10.83 8.58 -3.50
C PHE A 212 -10.28 9.19 -2.21
N THR A 213 -11.04 9.05 -1.12
CA THR A 213 -10.53 9.24 0.24
C THR A 213 -11.04 8.13 1.15
N ALA A 214 -10.20 7.69 2.10
CA ALA A 214 -10.58 6.68 3.08
C ALA A 214 -9.90 6.97 4.42
N ASN A 215 -10.68 7.38 5.40
CA ASN A 215 -10.17 7.58 6.76
C ASN A 215 -9.83 6.22 7.38
N LEU A 216 -8.72 6.16 8.09
CA LEU A 216 -8.24 4.95 8.76
C LEU A 216 -8.45 5.09 10.26
N GLU A 217 -9.03 4.06 10.85
CA GLU A 217 -9.12 3.92 12.29
C GLU A 217 -8.40 2.64 12.71
N ARG A 218 -7.75 2.69 13.88
CA ARG A 218 -7.11 1.51 14.43
C ARG A 218 -8.21 0.59 14.95
N PHE A 219 -8.21 -0.66 14.50
CA PHE A 219 -9.14 -1.63 15.04
C PHE A 219 -8.69 -2.05 16.44
N GLU A 220 -9.39 -1.56 17.47
CA GLU A 220 -9.24 -2.07 18.83
C GLU A 220 -10.13 -3.31 18.97
N LYS A 221 -9.51 -4.48 19.04
CA LYS A 221 -10.24 -5.72 19.33
C LYS A 221 -10.90 -5.56 20.70
N GLN A 222 -12.22 -5.46 20.76
CA GLN A 222 -12.94 -5.42 22.03
C GLN A 222 -12.59 -6.70 22.81
N LYS A 223 -12.13 -6.52 24.05
CA LYS A 223 -11.69 -7.60 24.95
C LYS A 223 -12.86 -8.44 25.44
#